data_AF-A0A4R4PER5-F1
#
_entry.id   AF-A0A4R4PER5-F1
#
_cell.length_a   1.000
_cell.length_b   1.000
_cell.length_c   1.000
_cell.angle_alpha   90.00
_cell.angle_beta   90.00
_cell.angle_gamma   90.00
#
_symmetry.space_group_name_H-M   'P 1'
#
loop_
_entity.id
_entity.type
_entity.pdbx_description
1 polymer ?
#
loop_
_entity_poly.entity_id
_entity_poly.type
_entity_poly.pdbx_seq_one_letter_code
_entity_poly.pdbx_strand_id
1 'polypeptide(L)'
;MFNRWAPRDFLDIDAILASGRYDHDHLLAVAAEHNPGFDTALFAESLSYLHRIPDRDFMAYGVPAAQIAVMRDRFAAWERMLAP
;
A
#
# COMPACT_ATOMS: atom_id res chain seq x y z
N MET A 1 7.02 -15.67 2.81
CA MET A 1 5.63 -15.38 3.21
C MET A 1 5.60 -13.95 3.72
N PHE A 2 5.07 -13.02 2.94
CA PHE A 2 4.90 -11.64 3.39
C PHE A 2 3.93 -11.66 4.57
N ASN A 3 4.49 -11.36 5.74
CA ASN A 3 3.81 -11.25 7.02
C ASN A 3 2.56 -10.37 6.86
N ARG A 4 1.47 -10.70 7.56
CA ARG A 4 0.17 -10.02 7.46
C ARG A 4 0.36 -8.50 7.53
N TRP A 5 0.10 -7.81 6.43
CA TRP A 5 0.10 -6.35 6.39
C TRP A 5 -0.77 -5.80 7.52
N ALA A 6 -0.15 -5.06 8.44
CA ALA A 6 -0.86 -4.32 9.45
C ALA A 6 -1.50 -3.08 8.80
N PRO A 7 -2.61 -2.55 9.33
CA PRO A 7 -3.18 -1.30 8.84
C PRO A 7 -2.16 -0.16 8.78
N ARG A 8 -1.23 -0.11 9.73
CA ARG A 8 -0.12 0.86 9.75
C ARG A 8 0.78 0.79 8.51
N ASP A 9 1.04 -0.39 7.96
CA ASP A 9 1.94 -0.53 6.81
C ASP A 9 1.37 0.19 5.58
N PHE A 10 0.04 0.14 5.39
CA PHE A 10 -0.65 0.89 4.35
C PHE A 10 -0.60 2.40 4.59
N LEU A 11 -0.76 2.83 5.85
CA LEU A 11 -0.66 4.25 6.20
C LEU A 11 0.74 4.81 5.96
N ASP A 12 1.78 4.05 6.30
CA ASP A 12 3.17 4.45 6.11
C ASP A 12 3.50 4.58 4.61
N ILE A 13 3.03 3.64 3.78
CA ILE A 13 3.18 3.74 2.31
C ILE A 13 2.36 4.90 1.73
N ASP A 14 1.12 5.10 2.18
CA ASP A 14 0.30 6.23 1.71
C ASP A 14 0.95 7.57 2.04
N ALA A 15 1.53 7.71 3.24
CA ALA A 15 2.23 8.92 3.64
C ALA A 15 3.45 9.19 2.74
N ILE A 16 4.17 8.14 2.34
CA ILE A 16 5.31 8.25 1.40
C ILE A 16 4.81 8.72 0.02
N LEU A 17 3.75 8.11 -0.51
CA LEU A 17 3.16 8.51 -1.80
C LEU A 17 2.58 9.92 -1.76
N ALA A 18 1.84 10.26 -0.70
CA ALA A 18 1.24 11.57 -0.50
C ALA A 18 2.27 12.69 -0.34
N SER A 19 3.50 12.36 0.08
CA SER A 19 4.59 13.33 0.14
C SER A 19 5.04 13.84 -1.23
N GLY A 20 4.73 13.12 -2.31
CA GLY A 20 5.14 13.43 -3.68
C GLY A 20 6.65 13.25 -3.95
N ARG A 21 7.42 12.79 -2.97
CA ARG A 21 8.88 12.54 -3.12
C ARG A 21 9.19 11.23 -3.83
N TYR A 22 8.25 10.30 -3.80
CA TYR A 22 8.37 8.98 -4.41
C TYR A 22 7.07 8.70 -5.18
N ASP A 23 7.21 8.22 -6.40
CA ASP A 23 6.12 7.63 -7.17
C ASP A 23 6.13 6.10 -7.02
N HIS A 24 5.12 5.44 -7.59
CA HIS A 24 4.99 3.99 -7.55
C HIS A 24 6.23 3.27 -8.10
N ASP A 25 6.78 3.74 -9.23
CA ASP A 25 7.92 3.10 -9.88
C ASP A 25 9.19 3.22 -9.05
N HIS A 26 9.45 4.38 -8.43
CA HIS A 26 10.56 4.53 -7.49
C HIS A 26 10.43 3.57 -6.31
N LEU A 27 9.24 3.43 -5.72
CA LEU A 27 9.06 2.51 -4.59
C LEU A 27 9.28 1.06 -4.99
N LEU A 28 8.83 0.64 -6.17
CA LEU A 28 9.09 -0.70 -6.69
C LEU A 28 10.58 -0.93 -6.95
N ALA A 29 11.28 0.07 -7.51
CA ALA A 29 12.72 -0.02 -7.77
C ALA A 29 13.51 -0.17 -6.46
N VAL A 30 13.19 0.66 -5.45
CA VAL A 30 13.80 0.59 -4.11
C VAL A 30 13.50 -0.77 -3.46
N ALA A 31 12.27 -1.27 -3.57
CA ALA A 31 11.90 -2.57 -3.04
C ALA A 31 12.70 -3.71 -3.69
N ALA A 32 12.87 -3.67 -5.01
CA ALA A 32 13.64 -4.65 -5.77
C ALA A 32 15.14 -4.61 -5.46
N GLU A 33 15.70 -3.41 -5.26
CA GLU A 33 17.12 -3.23 -4.91
C GLU A 33 17.45 -3.82 -3.54
N HIS A 34 16.59 -3.60 -2.54
CA HIS A 34 16.85 -3.99 -1.17
C HIS A 34 16.36 -5.39 -0.78
N ASN A 35 15.47 -6.00 -1.58
CA ASN A 35 14.89 -7.31 -1.27
C ASN A 35 15.10 -8.30 -2.43
N PRO A 36 16.22 -9.05 -2.44
CA PRO A 36 16.42 -10.13 -3.40
C PRO A 36 15.26 -11.13 -3.35
N GLY A 37 14.56 -11.30 -4.47
CA GLY A 37 13.34 -12.11 -4.56
C GLY A 37 12.03 -11.32 -4.42
N PHE A 38 12.09 -9.98 -4.43
CA PHE A 38 10.90 -9.16 -4.62
C PHE A 38 10.26 -9.47 -5.98
N ASP A 39 8.94 -9.69 -5.96
CA ASP A 39 8.13 -9.98 -7.13
C ASP A 39 6.95 -9.00 -7.14
N THR A 40 6.86 -8.21 -8.21
CA THR A 40 5.82 -7.19 -8.37
C THR A 40 4.42 -7.79 -8.43
N ALA A 41 4.24 -9.00 -8.98
CA ALA A 41 2.95 -9.68 -9.01
C ALA A 41 2.52 -10.15 -7.62
N LEU A 42 3.45 -10.69 -6.83
CA LEU A 42 3.18 -11.02 -5.42
C LEU A 42 2.91 -9.77 -4.59
N PHE A 43 3.60 -8.67 -4.87
CA PHE A 43 3.33 -7.38 -4.25
C PHE A 43 1.93 -6.87 -4.59
N ALA A 44 1.53 -6.93 -5.85
CA ALA A 44 0.18 -6.57 -6.29
C ALA A 44 -0.89 -7.40 -5.60
N GLU A 45 -0.72 -8.72 -5.52
CA GLU A 45 -1.61 -9.60 -4.73
C GLU A 45 -1.65 -9.16 -3.27
N SER A 46 -0.53 -8.72 -2.72
CA SER A 46 -0.47 -8.27 -1.33
C SER A 46 -1.21 -6.95 -1.09
N LEU A 47 -1.33 -6.07 -2.08
CA LEU A 47 -2.16 -4.87 -1.97
C LEU A 47 -3.65 -5.22 -1.78
N SER A 48 -4.11 -6.34 -2.34
CA SER A 48 -5.49 -6.80 -2.20
C SER A 48 -5.89 -7.11 -0.74
N TYR A 49 -4.93 -7.33 0.17
CA TYR A 49 -5.21 -7.48 1.60
C TYR A 49 -5.92 -6.25 2.19
N LEU A 50 -5.71 -5.06 1.62
CA LEU A 50 -6.37 -3.83 2.06
C LEU A 50 -7.91 -3.94 2.00
N HIS A 51 -8.44 -4.68 1.03
CA HIS A 51 -9.89 -4.90 0.87
C HIS A 51 -10.51 -5.66 2.05
N ARG A 52 -9.69 -6.38 2.83
CA ARG A 52 -10.13 -7.21 3.96
C ARG A 52 -10.02 -6.49 5.30
N ILE A 53 -9.37 -5.33 5.35
CA ILE A 53 -9.15 -4.55 6.58
C ILE A 53 -10.30 -3.56 6.72
N PRO A 54 -11.10 -3.60 7.80
CA PRO A 54 -12.19 -2.64 8.02
C PRO A 54 -11.66 -1.25 8.40
N ASP A 55 -12.38 -0.20 8.03
CA ASP A 55 -11.99 1.20 8.30
C ASP A 55 -11.71 1.48 9.78
N ARG A 56 -12.44 0.82 10.69
CA ARG A 56 -12.24 0.97 12.15
C ARG A 56 -10.80 0.64 12.59
N ASP A 57 -10.11 -0.24 11.88
CA ASP A 57 -8.74 -0.62 12.21
C ASP A 57 -7.75 0.50 11.84
N PHE A 58 -8.09 1.34 10.85
CA PHE A 58 -7.35 2.57 10.53
C PHE A 58 -7.74 3.74 11.44
N MET A 59 -9.04 3.85 11.76
CA MET A 59 -9.53 4.89 12.68
C MET A 59 -8.93 4.75 14.08
N ALA A 60 -8.54 3.54 14.50
CA ALA A 60 -7.79 3.31 15.73
C ALA A 60 -6.44 4.06 15.78
N TYR A 61 -5.88 4.44 14.62
CA TYR A 61 -4.68 5.30 14.51
C TYR A 61 -5.02 6.80 14.44
N GLY A 62 -6.28 7.19 14.64
CA GLY A 62 -6.73 8.58 14.56
C GLY A 62 -6.91 9.10 13.13
N VAL A 63 -6.90 8.22 12.13
CA VAL A 63 -7.07 8.60 10.72
C VAL A 63 -8.55 8.84 10.42
N PRO A 64 -8.95 10.02 9.90
CA PRO A 64 -10.33 10.29 9.53
C PRO A 64 -10.81 9.41 8.37
N ALA A 65 -12.10 9.04 8.37
CA ALA A 65 -12.71 8.23 7.31
C ALA A 65 -12.48 8.79 5.90
N ALA A 66 -12.49 10.12 5.73
CA ALA A 66 -12.22 10.75 4.44
C ALA A 66 -10.78 10.50 3.95
N GLN A 67 -9.79 10.48 4.85
CA GLN A 67 -8.40 10.17 4.50
C GLN A 67 -8.24 8.67 4.19
N ILE A 68 -8.94 7.81 4.92
CA ILE A 68 -8.97 6.36 4.63
C ILE A 68 -9.52 6.10 3.23
N ALA A 69 -10.59 6.80 2.82
CA ALA A 69 -11.14 6.68 1.48
C ALA A 69 -10.13 7.09 0.39
N VAL A 70 -9.44 8.22 0.57
CA VAL A 70 -8.40 8.68 -0.37
C VAL A 70 -7.24 7.69 -0.47
N MET A 71 -6.78 7.15 0.66
CA MET A 71 -5.76 6.10 0.69
C MET A 71 -6.22 4.88 -0.14
N ARG A 72 -7.44 4.39 0.13
CA ARG A 72 -8.01 3.23 -0.59
C ARG A 72 -8.06 3.46 -2.10
N ASP A 73 -8.44 4.66 -2.54
CA ASP A 73 -8.47 4.99 -3.97
C ASP A 73 -7.08 4.94 -4.61
N ARG A 74 -6.04 5.42 -3.92
CA ARG A 74 -4.64 5.34 -4.40
C ARG A 74 -4.17 3.90 -4.50
N PHE A 75 -4.39 3.09 -3.46
CA PHE A 75 -4.01 1.67 -3.49
C PHE A 75 -4.76 0.88 -4.56
N ALA A 76 -6.05 1.15 -4.75
CA ALA A 76 -6.84 0.51 -5.81
C ALA A 76 -6.37 0.94 -7.21
N ALA A 77 -5.94 2.20 -7.38
CA ALA A 77 -5.32 2.65 -8.62
C ALA A 77 -3.99 1.94 -8.88
N TRP A 78 -3.17 1.78 -7.84
CA TRP A 78 -1.89 1.08 -7.95
C TRP A 78 -2.08 -0.41 -8.26
N GLU A 79 -3.01 -1.09 -7.59
CA GLU A 79 -3.36 -2.49 -7.87
C GLU A 79 -3.74 -2.70 -9.34
N ARG A 80 -4.56 -1.80 -9.92
CA ARG A 80 -4.92 -1.83 -11.35
C ARG A 80 -3.75 -1.59 -12.29
N MET A 81 -2.75 -0.80 -11.89
CA MET A 81 -1.54 -0.60 -12.69
C MET A 81 -0.64 -1.85 -12.71
N LEU A 82 -0.66 -2.64 -11.64
CA LEU A 82 0.18 -3.84 -11.50
C LEU A 82 -0.51 -5.13 -11.94
N ALA A 83 -1.83 -5.12 -12.09
CA ALA A 83 -2.58 -6.25 -12.62
C ALA A 83 -2.15 -6.53 -14.08
N PRO A 84 -1.85 -7.79 -14.43
CA PRO A 84 -1.41 -8.18 -15.78
C PRO A 84 -2.50 -8.05 -16.85
#